data_AF-A0A917GNE8-F1
#
_entry.id   AF-A0A917GNE8-F1
#
_cell.length_a   1.000
_cell.length_b   1.000
_cell.length_c   1.000
_cell.angle_alpha   90.00
_cell.angle_beta   90.00
_cell.angle_gamma   90.00
#
_symmetry.space_group_name_H-M   'P 1'
#
loop_
_entity.id
_entity.type
_entity.pdbx_description
1 polymer ?
#
loop_
_entity_poly.entity_id
_entity_poly.type
_entity_poly.pdbx_seq_one_letter_code
_entity_poly.pdbx_strand_id
1 'polypeptide(L)'
;MSGYFIYASLHQGRPALEIVDADSRQVCLQWEYGHSASQQTLPERDNPAVDELSESEIQRLFRRLLLLSCRQSLHGQDEPEQNS
;
A
#
# COMPACT_ATOMS: atom_id res chain seq x y z
N MET A 1 -22.71 10.71 -7.97
CA MET A 1 -22.68 9.44 -7.21
C MET A 1 -21.21 9.15 -7.05
N SER A 2 -20.65 9.41 -5.88
CA SER A 2 -19.20 9.33 -5.69
C SER A 2 -18.78 7.87 -5.75
N GLY A 3 -18.04 7.50 -6.79
CA GLY A 3 -17.53 6.15 -7.01
C GLY A 3 -16.01 6.13 -7.02
N TYR A 4 -15.44 4.94 -7.12
CA TYR A 4 -14.01 4.74 -7.31
C TYR A 4 -13.77 3.91 -8.57
N PHE A 5 -12.71 4.24 -9.30
CA PHE A 5 -12.11 3.34 -10.28
C PHE A 5 -11.03 2.51 -9.57
N ILE A 6 -11.12 1.19 -9.72
CA ILE A 6 -10.16 0.25 -9.13
C ILE A 6 -9.41 -0.41 -10.27
N TYR A 7 -8.09 -0.24 -10.27
CA TYR A 7 -7.18 -0.84 -11.24
C TYR A 7 -6.29 -1.85 -10.51
N ALA A 8 -6.41 -3.12 -10.87
CA ALA A 8 -5.58 -4.20 -10.36
C ALA A 8 -4.76 -4.80 -11.50
N SER A 9 -3.46 -4.96 -11.28
CA SER A 9 -2.53 -5.46 -12.28
C SER A 9 -1.45 -6.36 -11.66
N LEU A 10 -0.74 -7.09 -12.51
CA LEU A 10 0.43 -7.88 -12.15
C LEU A 10 1.63 -7.37 -12.94
N HIS A 11 2.62 -6.79 -12.28
CA HIS A 11 3.87 -6.34 -12.87
C HIS A 11 4.98 -7.32 -12.51
N GLN A 12 5.49 -8.08 -13.49
CA GLN A 12 6.54 -9.10 -13.28
C GLN A 12 6.19 -10.13 -12.19
N GLY A 13 4.90 -10.48 -12.07
CA GLY A 13 4.37 -11.39 -11.04
C GLY A 13 4.13 -10.74 -9.67
N ARG A 14 4.35 -9.44 -9.53
CA ARG A 14 4.04 -8.67 -8.33
C ARG A 14 2.67 -7.99 -8.47
N PRO A 15 1.74 -8.21 -7.53
CA PRO A 15 0.44 -7.55 -7.59
C PRO A 15 0.58 -6.05 -7.32
N ALA A 16 -0.20 -5.25 -8.04
CA ALA A 16 -0.32 -3.83 -7.84
C ALA A 16 -1.80 -3.42 -7.82
N LEU A 17 -2.08 -2.34 -7.11
CA LEU A 17 -3.41 -1.79 -6.92
C LEU A 17 -3.36 -0.27 -6.97
N GLU A 18 -4.22 0.32 -7.79
CA GLU A 18 -4.47 1.75 -7.84
C GLU A 18 -5.97 2.02 -7.70
N ILE A 19 -6.32 2.98 -6.85
CA ILE A 19 -7.71 3.42 -6.64
C ILE A 19 -7.77 4.92 -6.89
N VAL A 20 -8.68 5.32 -7.77
CA VAL A 20 -8.89 6.71 -8.20
C VAL A 20 -10.31 7.14 -7.87
N ASP A 21 -10.47 8.28 -7.23
CA ASP A 21 -11.78 8.90 -7.00
C ASP A 21 -12.41 9.31 -8.33
N ALA A 22 -13.63 8.84 -8.59
CA ALA A 22 -14.26 9.00 -9.91
C ALA A 22 -14.64 10.45 -10.21
N ASP A 23 -14.89 11.27 -9.19
CA ASP A 23 -15.33 12.66 -9.33
C ASP A 23 -14.12 13.59 -9.54
N SER A 24 -13.12 13.50 -8.66
CA SER A 24 -11.93 14.37 -8.65
C SER A 24 -10.78 13.88 -9.52
N ARG A 25 -10.83 12.62 -9.97
CA ARG A 25 -9.72 11.93 -10.68
C ARG A 25 -8.42 11.84 -9.85
N GLN A 26 -8.49 12.09 -8.55
CA GLN A 26 -7.33 12.00 -7.66
C GLN A 26 -7.02 10.55 -7.32
N VAL A 27 -5.74 10.20 -7.29
CA VAL A 27 -5.28 8.88 -6.82
C VAL A 27 -5.42 8.84 -5.31
N CYS A 28 -6.27 7.95 -4.81
CA CYS A 28 -6.52 7.75 -3.38
C CYS A 28 -5.65 6.66 -2.77
N LEU A 29 -5.27 5.68 -3.59
CA LEU A 29 -4.37 4.60 -3.22
C LEU A 29 -3.49 4.27 -4.41
N GLN A 30 -2.19 4.15 -4.16
CA GLN A 30 -1.26 3.48 -5.06
C GLN A 30 -0.43 2.51 -4.23
N TRP A 31 -0.39 1.26 -4.66
CA TRP A 31 0.31 0.18 -3.96
C TRP A 31 0.88 -0.81 -4.98
N GLU A 32 2.11 -1.23 -4.74
CA GLU A 32 2.78 -2.29 -5.48
C GLU A 32 3.53 -3.17 -4.48
N TYR A 33 3.32 -4.48 -4.59
CA TYR A 33 3.93 -5.46 -3.70
C TYR A 33 5.47 -5.42 -3.77
N GLY A 34 6.12 -5.32 -2.62
CA GLY A 34 7.58 -5.23 -2.53
C GLY A 34 8.18 -3.89 -2.97
N HIS A 35 7.38 -2.88 -3.33
CA HIS A 35 7.91 -1.54 -3.63
C HIS A 35 8.07 -0.69 -2.36
N SER A 36 7.35 -0.98 -1.28
CA SER A 36 7.50 -0.29 0.01
C SER A 36 8.80 -0.68 0.74
N ALA A 37 9.46 -1.75 0.30
CA ALA A 37 10.72 -2.26 0.84
C ALA A 37 11.96 -1.74 0.10
N SER A 38 11.85 -0.72 -0.75
CA SER A 38 13.01 -0.05 -1.36
C SER A 38 13.74 0.85 -0.35
N GLN A 39 14.29 0.22 0.69
CA GLN A 39 15.48 0.67 1.42
C GLN A 39 16.19 -0.45 2.20
N GLN A 40 15.72 -1.71 2.11
CA GLN A 40 16.49 -2.85 2.60
C GLN A 40 16.66 -3.86 1.47
N THR A 41 17.92 -4.04 1.10
CA THR A 41 18.48 -5.06 0.21
C THR A 41 17.61 -6.32 0.09
N LEU A 42 17.27 -6.67 -1.16
CA LEU A 42 16.64 -7.93 -1.58
C LEU A 42 17.04 -9.11 -0.69
N PRO A 43 16.15 -9.70 0.13
CA PRO A 43 16.46 -10.94 0.80
C PRO A 43 16.20 -12.10 -0.17
N GLU A 44 17.09 -13.07 -0.14
CA GLU A 44 16.95 -14.35 -0.82
C GLU A 44 15.62 -15.03 -0.44
N ARG A 45 14.99 -15.69 -1.42
CA ARG A 45 13.65 -16.30 -1.35
C ARG A 45 13.42 -17.33 -0.23
N ASP A 46 14.46 -17.71 0.51
CA ASP A 46 14.41 -18.70 1.59
C ASP A 46 14.50 -18.08 3.00
N ASN A 47 14.41 -16.75 3.13
CA ASN A 47 14.40 -16.08 4.44
C ASN A 47 12.98 -15.93 5.01
N PRO A 48 12.68 -16.45 6.21
CA PRO A 48 11.37 -16.29 6.87
C PRO A 48 11.02 -14.83 7.18
N ALA A 49 12.02 -13.93 7.21
CA ALA A 49 11.80 -12.49 7.32
C ALA A 49 11.09 -11.89 6.08
N VAL A 50 11.18 -12.53 4.90
CA VAL A 50 10.45 -12.11 3.69
C VAL A 50 8.96 -12.36 3.84
N ASP A 51 8.57 -13.46 4.49
CA ASP A 51 7.18 -13.81 4.73
C ASP A 51 6.54 -12.87 5.77
N GLU A 52 7.26 -12.50 6.84
CA GLU A 52 6.78 -11.51 7.82
C GLU A 52 6.65 -10.11 7.22
N LEU A 53 7.59 -9.71 6.37
CA LEU A 53 7.49 -8.46 5.60
C LEU A 53 6.27 -8.50 4.67
N SER A 54 6.00 -9.65 4.03
CA SER A 54 4.83 -9.82 3.14
C SER A 54 3.50 -9.66 3.86
N GLU A 55 3.36 -10.23 5.07
CA GLU A 55 2.11 -10.11 5.83
C GLU A 55 1.90 -8.66 6.27
N SER A 56 2.95 -7.99 6.71
CA SER A 56 2.88 -6.58 7.13
C SER A 56 2.48 -5.63 5.99
N GLU A 57 2.97 -5.88 4.77
CA GLU A 57 2.61 -5.10 3.57
C GLU A 57 1.14 -5.29 3.20
N ILE A 58 0.64 -6.53 3.28
CA ILE A 58 -0.76 -6.85 3.03
C ILE A 58 -1.65 -6.25 4.13
N GLN A 59 -1.28 -6.37 5.40
CA GLN A 59 -2.02 -5.72 6.50
C GLN A 59 -2.08 -4.20 6.32
N ARG A 60 -0.98 -3.56 5.89
CA ARG A 60 -0.95 -2.13 5.58
C ARG A 60 -1.90 -1.77 4.44
N LEU A 61 -1.94 -2.58 3.38
CA LEU A 61 -2.89 -2.42 2.28
C LEU A 61 -4.34 -2.49 2.79
N PHE A 62 -4.69 -3.52 3.57
CA PHE A 62 -6.03 -3.66 4.15
C PHE A 62 -6.41 -2.48 5.05
N ARG A 63 -5.50 -1.97 5.88
CA ARG A 63 -5.74 -0.76 6.69
C ARG A 63 -6.05 0.45 5.82
N ARG A 64 -5.27 0.69 4.77
CA ARG A 64 -5.50 1.81 3.83
C ARG A 64 -6.85 1.67 3.12
N LEU A 65 -7.20 0.46 2.66
CA LEU A 65 -8.50 0.18 2.04
C LEU A 65 -9.68 0.44 2.99
N LEU A 66 -9.57 -0.01 4.24
CA LEU A 66 -10.58 0.23 5.26
C LEU A 66 -10.77 1.73 5.49
N LEU A 67 -9.68 2.49 5.63
CA LEU A 67 -9.74 3.93 5.89
C LEU A 67 -10.33 4.70 4.71
N LEU A 68 -10.02 4.30 3.47
CA LEU A 68 -10.68 4.82 2.27
C LEU A 68 -12.19 4.53 2.24
N SER A 69 -12.60 3.32 2.63
CA SER A 69 -14.03 2.98 2.74
C SER A 69 -14.76 3.84 3.78
N CYS A 70 -14.05 4.28 4.82
CA CYS A 70 -14.55 5.19 5.84
C CYS A 70 -14.40 6.69 5.48
N ARG A 71 -13.89 7.02 4.28
CA ARG A 71 -13.50 8.38 3.84
C ARG A 71 -12.54 9.10 4.79
N GLN A 72 -11.74 8.34 5.55
CA GLN A 72 -10.69 8.90 6.40
C GLN A 72 -9.42 9.02 5.55
N SER A 73 -8.96 10.26 5.31
CA SER A 73 -7.71 10.50 4.61
C SER A 73 -6.53 10.15 5.51
N LEU A 74 -5.82 9.05 5.21
CA LEU A 74 -4.48 8.85 5.74
C LEU A 74 -3.50 9.67 4.91
N HIS A 75 -3.24 10.90 5.33
CA HIS A 75 -1.95 11.50 5.04
C HIS A 75 -0.92 10.70 5.82
N GLY A 76 -0.22 9.79 5.14
CA GLY A 76 0.90 9.06 5.71
C GLY A 76 2.05 10.03 5.98
N GLN A 77 2.03 10.67 7.14
CA GLN A 77 3.27 11.05 7.80
C GLN A 77 3.58 9.95 8.80
N ASP A 78 4.50 9.07 8.41
CA ASP A 78 5.39 8.44 9.39
C ASP A 78 6.23 9.59 9.98
N GLU A 79 5.66 10.33 10.95
CA GLU A 79 6.45 11.23 11.80
C GLU A 79 7.39 10.33 12.62
N PRO A 80 8.72 10.55 12.58
CA PRO A 80 9.59 9.86 13.51
C PRO A 80 9.24 10.35 14.91
N GLU A 81 8.96 9.42 15.82
CA GLU A 81 8.92 9.69 17.25
C GLU A 81 10.25 10.34 17.67
N GLN A 82 10.29 11.67 17.69
CA GLN A 82 11.34 12.40 18.39
C GLN A 82 11.03 12.29 19.87
N ASN A 83 11.66 11.31 20.51
CA ASN A 83 11.87 11.28 21.95
C ASN A 83 12.41 12.65 22.40
N SER A 84 11.70 13.29 23.33
CA SER A 84 12.22 14.36 24.19
C SER A 84 11.77 14.10 25.62
#